data_AF-A0A9W9IP03-F1
#
_entry.id   AF-A0A9W9IP03-F1
#
_cell.length_a   1.000
_cell.length_b   1.000
_cell.length_c   1.000
_cell.angle_alpha   90.00
_cell.angle_beta   90.00
_cell.angle_gamma   90.00
#
_symmetry.space_group_name_H-M   'P 1'
#
loop_
_entity.id
_entity.type
_entity.pdbx_description
1 polymer ?
#
loop_
_entity_poly.entity_id
_entity_poly.type
_entity_poly.pdbx_seq_one_letter_code
_entity_poly.pdbx_strand_id
1 'polypeptide(L)'
;MNFQPPTFQAVRFIRSTEKETILNSNVLLLYAVGGETLSEGGNHWCLYLDIGLGQSVCIDITPSYNVPGVKIPGGSKAFMLISILPSLSFVSAKKSVGMQVRAGAKVKDFVDLLIQKNRHRYKFNAQGQGCRYWTDDQITLFQKSGLIVNSSQILEAREAILTKYPSLVRYPLVIGNYY
;
A
#
# COMPACT_ATOMS: atom_id res chain seq x y z
N MET A 1 0.95 -37.33 15.45
CA MET A 1 0.10 -36.30 14.81
C MET A 1 1.01 -35.30 14.12
N ASN A 2 0.95 -35.21 12.79
CA ASN A 2 1.69 -34.20 12.04
C ASN A 2 0.84 -32.91 11.98
N PHE A 3 1.12 -31.97 12.88
CA PHE A 3 0.52 -30.65 12.80
C PHE A 3 1.16 -29.89 11.63
N GLN A 4 0.42 -29.69 10.55
CA GLN A 4 0.82 -28.82 9.47
C GLN A 4 0.33 -27.40 9.83
N PRO A 5 1.21 -26.43 10.10
CA PRO A 5 0.77 -25.09 10.46
C PRO A 5 -0.04 -24.47 9.31
N PRO A 6 -1.07 -23.66 9.62
CA PRO A 6 -1.91 -23.05 8.60
C PRO A 6 -1.07 -22.18 7.66
N THR A 7 -1.39 -22.26 6.37
CA THR A 7 -0.71 -21.47 5.33
C THR A 7 -0.86 -19.98 5.64
N PHE A 8 0.25 -19.24 5.60
CA PHE A 8 0.25 -17.80 5.81
C PHE A 8 -0.67 -17.08 4.81
N GLN A 9 -1.77 -16.52 5.30
CA GLN A 9 -2.68 -15.70 4.51
C GLN A 9 -2.21 -14.24 4.52
N ALA A 10 -1.50 -13.85 3.46
CA ALA A 10 -0.90 -12.53 3.33
C ALA A 10 -1.94 -11.43 3.06
N VAL A 11 -3.02 -11.73 2.33
CA VAL A 11 -4.06 -10.75 1.97
C VAL A 11 -5.21 -10.83 2.96
N ARG A 12 -5.58 -9.69 3.55
CA ARG A 12 -6.64 -9.64 4.57
C ARG A 12 -7.56 -8.46 4.34
N PHE A 13 -8.87 -8.72 4.37
CA PHE A 13 -9.89 -7.68 4.42
C PHE A 13 -10.25 -7.40 5.88
N ILE A 14 -10.08 -6.15 6.32
CA ILE A 14 -10.58 -5.72 7.62
C ILE A 14 -12.10 -5.59 7.46
N ARG A 15 -12.84 -6.46 8.16
CA ARG A 15 -14.28 -6.76 7.96
C ARG A 15 -14.55 -7.53 6.67
N SER A 16 -14.27 -8.84 6.69
CA SER A 16 -14.43 -9.73 5.54
C SER A 16 -15.85 -9.80 4.97
N THR A 17 -16.89 -9.48 5.76
CA THR A 17 -18.29 -9.42 5.31
C THR A 17 -18.54 -8.33 4.27
N GLU A 18 -17.69 -7.31 4.20
CA GLU A 18 -17.83 -6.17 3.28
C GLU A 18 -16.98 -6.34 2.01
N LYS A 19 -16.26 -7.46 1.87
CA LYS A 19 -15.29 -7.69 0.78
C LYS A 19 -15.87 -7.48 -0.62
N GLU A 20 -17.02 -8.09 -0.90
CA GLU A 20 -17.70 -7.97 -2.21
C GLU A 20 -18.06 -6.51 -2.51
N THR A 21 -18.62 -5.80 -1.52
CA THR A 21 -18.93 -4.37 -1.64
C THR A 21 -17.68 -3.56 -1.91
N ILE A 22 -16.62 -3.75 -1.11
CA ILE A 22 -15.34 -3.05 -1.26
C ILE A 22 -14.79 -3.23 -2.67
N LEU A 23 -14.74 -4.47 -3.17
CA LEU A 23 -14.16 -4.78 -4.48
C LEU A 23 -14.95 -4.16 -5.64
N ASN A 24 -16.27 -4.09 -5.53
CA ASN A 24 -17.14 -3.59 -6.60
C ASN A 24 -17.30 -2.07 -6.63
N SER A 25 -16.86 -1.35 -5.59
CA SER A 25 -16.85 0.12 -5.54
C SER A 25 -16.03 0.73 -6.67
N ASN A 26 -16.57 1.79 -7.27
CA ASN A 26 -15.84 2.59 -8.25
C ASN A 26 -14.78 3.43 -7.55
N VAL A 27 -13.65 3.65 -8.22
CA VAL A 27 -12.57 4.51 -7.72
C VAL A 27 -12.62 5.84 -8.46
N LEU A 28 -12.60 6.93 -7.70
CA LEU A 28 -12.57 8.31 -8.22
C LEU A 28 -11.13 8.82 -8.35
N LEU A 29 -10.31 8.57 -7.32
CA LEU A 29 -8.90 8.96 -7.25
C LEU A 29 -8.10 7.92 -6.46
N LEU A 30 -6.82 7.81 -6.78
CA LEU A 30 -5.83 7.11 -5.97
C LEU A 30 -5.00 8.14 -5.22
N TYR A 31 -4.83 7.98 -3.91
CA TYR A 31 -3.94 8.80 -3.10
C TYR A 31 -2.76 7.99 -2.59
N ALA A 32 -1.55 8.52 -2.74
CA ALA A 32 -0.39 8.10 -1.95
C ALA A 32 -0.30 9.01 -0.72
N VAL A 33 -0.31 8.42 0.48
CA VAL A 33 -0.43 9.18 1.73
C VAL A 33 0.69 8.81 2.69
N GLY A 34 1.49 9.80 3.06
CA GLY A 34 2.50 9.73 4.10
C GLY A 34 1.92 10.13 5.45
N GLY A 35 1.85 9.19 6.38
CA GLY A 35 1.37 9.38 7.76
C GLY A 35 2.44 9.91 8.70
N GLU A 36 2.34 9.51 9.97
CA GLU A 36 3.29 9.89 11.02
C GLU A 36 4.72 9.41 10.73
N THR A 37 5.68 10.11 11.34
CA THR A 37 7.09 9.73 11.26
C THR A 37 7.31 8.45 12.06
N LEU A 38 7.98 7.47 11.47
CA LEU A 38 8.33 6.21 12.13
C LEU A 38 9.58 6.42 13.02
N SER A 39 9.75 5.58 14.05
CA SER A 39 10.85 5.73 15.01
C SER A 39 12.23 5.55 14.36
N GLU A 40 12.30 4.71 13.33
CA GLU A 40 13.46 4.48 12.47
C GLU A 40 13.63 5.54 11.35
N GLY A 41 12.71 6.51 11.28
CA GLY A 41 12.71 7.61 10.32
C GLY A 41 11.88 7.36 9.06
N GLY A 42 11.70 8.42 8.26
CA GLY A 42 10.70 8.43 7.20
C GLY A 42 9.27 8.46 7.74
N ASN A 43 8.29 8.38 6.84
CA ASN A 43 6.87 8.28 7.18
C ASN A 43 6.37 6.89 6.77
N HIS A 44 5.30 6.40 7.40
CA HIS A 44 4.55 5.27 6.84
C HIS A 44 3.77 5.73 5.61
N TRP A 45 3.74 4.92 4.54
CA TRP A 45 3.02 5.25 3.32
C TRP A 45 2.01 4.15 2.97
N CYS A 46 0.72 4.51 2.89
CA CYS A 46 -0.39 3.67 2.38
C CYS A 46 -0.95 4.27 1.08
N LEU A 47 -1.59 3.41 0.28
CA LEU A 47 -2.41 3.79 -0.87
C LEU A 47 -3.88 3.85 -0.47
N TYR A 48 -4.57 4.93 -0.79
CA TYR A 48 -6.00 5.11 -0.53
C TYR A 48 -6.75 5.27 -1.85
N LEU A 49 -7.78 4.47 -2.05
CA LEU A 49 -8.70 4.60 -3.18
C LEU A 49 -9.91 5.39 -2.68
N ASP A 50 -10.13 6.59 -3.23
CA ASP A 50 -11.38 7.33 -3.02
C ASP A 50 -12.50 6.61 -3.76
N ILE A 51 -13.55 6.22 -3.03
CA ILE A 51 -14.71 5.52 -3.58
C ILE A 51 -16.00 6.36 -3.56
N GLY A 52 -15.87 7.66 -3.31
CA GLY A 52 -16.99 8.60 -3.23
C GLY A 52 -17.70 8.60 -1.88
N LEU A 53 -18.67 9.51 -1.72
CA LEU A 53 -19.47 9.70 -0.50
C LEU A 53 -18.63 9.88 0.78
N GLY A 54 -17.43 10.43 0.62
CA GLY A 54 -16.47 10.61 1.71
C GLY A 54 -15.79 9.32 2.17
N GLN A 55 -15.97 8.18 1.51
CA GLN A 55 -15.34 6.92 1.91
C GLN A 55 -14.05 6.64 1.11
N SER A 56 -13.18 5.85 1.71
CA SER A 56 -11.97 5.37 1.04
C SER A 56 -11.66 3.92 1.35
N VAL A 57 -10.86 3.28 0.50
CA VAL A 57 -10.27 1.97 0.76
C VAL A 57 -8.75 2.13 0.91
N CYS A 58 -8.19 1.89 2.09
CA CYS A 58 -6.72 1.83 2.27
C CYS A 58 -6.23 0.43 1.93
N ILE A 59 -5.20 0.37 1.08
CA ILE A 59 -4.41 -0.81 0.80
C ILE A 59 -3.06 -0.59 1.48
N ASP A 60 -2.92 -1.17 2.67
CA ASP A 60 -1.75 -1.03 3.51
C ASP A 60 -0.87 -2.28 3.44
N ILE A 61 0.45 -2.07 3.49
CA ILE A 61 1.43 -3.13 3.60
C ILE A 61 2.12 -3.03 4.96
N THR A 62 2.00 -4.08 5.78
CA THR A 62 2.53 -4.09 7.15
C THR A 62 3.39 -5.32 7.41
N PRO A 63 4.49 -5.20 8.17
CA PRO A 63 5.28 -6.36 8.56
C PRO A 63 4.49 -7.28 9.49
N SER A 64 4.60 -8.59 9.29
CA SER A 64 4.01 -9.57 10.22
C SER A 64 4.80 -9.72 11.52
N TYR A 65 6.09 -9.38 11.51
CA TYR A 65 7.11 -9.57 12.56
C TYR A 65 7.36 -11.03 12.99
N ASN A 66 6.35 -11.89 12.92
CA ASN A 66 6.37 -13.25 13.46
C ASN A 66 6.48 -14.33 12.37
N VAL A 67 6.40 -13.96 11.08
CA VAL A 67 6.54 -14.91 9.98
C VAL A 67 7.81 -14.61 9.21
N PRO A 68 8.87 -15.43 9.35
CA PRO A 68 10.18 -15.13 8.78
C PRO A 68 10.17 -14.93 7.27
N GLY A 69 10.89 -13.89 6.82
CA GLY A 69 11.22 -13.68 5.44
C GLY A 69 12.44 -14.52 5.06
N VAL A 70 12.26 -15.61 4.30
CA VAL A 70 13.33 -16.59 3.94
C VAL A 70 14.62 -15.99 3.35
N LYS A 71 14.61 -14.74 2.87
CA LYS A 71 15.74 -14.11 2.17
C LYS A 71 16.39 -12.94 2.91
N ILE A 72 15.78 -12.42 3.98
CA ILE A 72 16.30 -11.27 4.72
C ILE A 72 16.46 -11.70 6.18
N PRO A 73 17.69 -11.85 6.70
CA PRO A 73 17.93 -12.17 8.10
C PRO A 73 17.17 -11.21 9.02
N GLY A 74 16.40 -11.74 9.97
CA GLY A 74 15.55 -10.97 10.88
C GLY A 74 14.34 -10.28 10.24
N GLY A 75 14.18 -10.33 8.92
CA GLY A 75 13.03 -9.77 8.22
C GLY A 75 11.77 -10.63 8.33
N SER A 76 10.64 -10.05 7.97
CA SER A 76 9.33 -10.72 8.04
C SER A 76 8.52 -10.60 6.76
N LYS A 77 7.63 -11.56 6.51
CA LYS A 77 6.62 -11.47 5.44
C LYS A 77 5.66 -10.33 5.74
N ALA A 78 5.12 -9.73 4.70
CA ALA A 78 4.11 -8.68 4.81
C ALA A 78 2.69 -9.24 4.89
N PHE A 79 1.82 -8.50 5.59
CA PHE A 79 0.39 -8.51 5.34
C PHE A 79 0.02 -7.37 4.41
N MET A 80 -0.83 -7.66 3.43
CA MET A 80 -1.53 -6.67 2.62
C MET A 80 -2.95 -6.54 3.18
N LEU A 81 -3.20 -5.45 3.91
CA LEU A 81 -4.46 -5.16 4.58
C LEU A 81 -5.31 -4.26 3.69
N ILE A 82 -6.57 -4.63 3.52
CA ILE A 82 -7.56 -3.87 2.73
C ILE A 82 -8.68 -3.48 3.67
N SER A 83 -8.89 -2.19 3.88
CA SER A 83 -9.88 -1.67 4.82
C SER A 83 -10.70 -0.55 4.21
N ILE A 84 -12.02 -0.56 4.44
CA ILE A 84 -12.88 0.58 4.14
C ILE A 84 -12.84 1.57 5.32
N LEU A 85 -12.74 2.85 5.02
CA LEU A 85 -12.65 3.94 5.98
C LEU A 85 -13.79 4.95 5.73
N PRO A 86 -14.42 5.48 6.80
CA PRO A 86 -15.59 6.35 6.70
C PRO A 86 -15.23 7.81 6.34
N SER A 87 -13.97 8.11 6.05
CA SER A 87 -13.52 9.44 5.64
C SER A 87 -12.33 9.35 4.67
N LEU A 88 -12.18 10.35 3.81
CA LEU A 88 -10.90 10.74 3.19
C LEU A 88 -10.09 11.67 4.08
N SER A 89 -10.51 11.88 5.32
CA SER A 89 -9.83 12.79 6.22
C SER A 89 -8.52 12.13 6.66
N PHE A 90 -7.46 12.45 5.93
CA PHE A 90 -6.10 12.10 6.28
C PHE A 90 -5.63 13.02 7.42
N VAL A 91 -6.39 13.09 8.54
CA VAL A 91 -6.18 14.07 9.62
C VAL A 91 -4.78 13.98 10.21
N SER A 92 -4.18 12.79 10.20
CA SER A 92 -2.81 12.54 10.63
C SER A 92 -1.78 12.52 9.50
N ALA A 93 -2.19 12.69 8.24
CA ALA A 93 -1.24 12.70 7.13
C ALA A 93 -0.39 13.96 7.13
N LYS A 94 0.89 13.75 6.88
CA LYS A 94 1.88 14.82 6.69
C LYS A 94 2.03 15.20 5.23
N LYS A 95 1.67 14.29 4.30
CA LYS A 95 1.60 14.54 2.86
C LYS A 95 0.58 13.59 2.23
N SER A 96 -0.19 14.10 1.29
CA SER A 96 -0.98 13.29 0.36
C SER A 96 -0.76 13.81 -1.06
N VAL A 97 -0.81 12.90 -2.02
CA VAL A 97 -0.78 13.22 -3.45
C VAL A 97 -1.86 12.39 -4.15
N GLY A 98 -2.80 13.08 -4.79
CA GLY A 98 -3.88 12.47 -5.56
C GLY A 98 -3.45 12.22 -7.02
N MET A 99 -3.83 11.07 -7.54
CA MET A 99 -3.55 10.61 -8.90
C MET A 99 -4.86 10.21 -9.58
N GLN A 100 -5.03 10.71 -10.80
CA GLN A 100 -6.16 10.39 -11.64
C GLN A 100 -6.14 8.91 -12.02
N VAL A 101 -7.24 8.23 -11.72
CA VAL A 101 -7.48 6.85 -12.15
C VAL A 101 -8.18 6.80 -13.50
N ARG A 102 -8.04 5.68 -14.21
CA ARG A 102 -8.80 5.40 -15.43
C ARG A 102 -10.30 5.43 -15.14
N ALA A 103 -11.07 6.04 -16.04
CA ALA A 103 -12.52 6.07 -15.93
C ALA A 103 -13.11 4.66 -15.79
N GLY A 104 -14.05 4.49 -14.86
CA GLY A 104 -14.71 3.21 -14.59
C GLY A 104 -13.87 2.18 -13.83
N ALA A 105 -12.66 2.54 -13.36
CA ALA A 105 -11.86 1.64 -12.53
C ALA A 105 -12.57 1.29 -11.23
N LYS A 106 -12.44 0.04 -10.80
CA LYS A 106 -12.97 -0.48 -9.53
C LYS A 106 -11.84 -0.85 -8.59
N VAL A 107 -12.14 -0.92 -7.30
CA VAL A 107 -11.17 -1.38 -6.28
C VAL A 107 -10.62 -2.76 -6.64
N LYS A 108 -11.47 -3.64 -7.18
CA LYS A 108 -11.07 -4.97 -7.68
C LYS A 108 -9.95 -4.92 -8.71
N ASP A 109 -9.93 -3.93 -9.61
CA ASP A 109 -8.88 -3.83 -10.63
C ASP A 109 -7.49 -3.64 -10.00
N PHE A 110 -7.41 -2.85 -8.93
CA PHE A 110 -6.16 -2.63 -8.19
C PHE A 110 -5.79 -3.87 -7.37
N VAL A 111 -6.73 -4.41 -6.59
CA VAL A 111 -6.47 -5.56 -5.70
C VAL A 111 -6.11 -6.80 -6.51
N ASP A 112 -6.85 -7.11 -7.57
CA ASP A 112 -6.57 -8.27 -8.41
C ASP A 112 -5.21 -8.13 -9.10
N LEU A 113 -4.84 -6.93 -9.58
CA LEU A 113 -3.52 -6.70 -10.18
C LEU A 113 -2.38 -6.92 -9.17
N LEU A 114 -2.52 -6.44 -7.94
CA LEU A 114 -1.55 -6.69 -6.86
C LEU A 114 -1.43 -8.18 -6.55
N ILE A 115 -2.55 -8.91 -6.56
CA ILE A 115 -2.54 -10.36 -6.31
C ILE A 115 -1.90 -11.10 -7.49
N GLN A 116 -2.34 -10.83 -8.71
CA GLN A 116 -1.86 -11.44 -9.95
C GLN A 116 -0.35 -11.23 -10.15
N LYS A 117 0.17 -10.07 -9.76
CA LYS A 117 1.61 -9.74 -9.84
C LYS A 117 2.38 -10.09 -8.56
N ASN A 118 1.79 -10.88 -7.67
CA ASN A 118 2.40 -11.35 -6.41
C ASN A 118 2.90 -10.21 -5.49
N ARG A 119 2.32 -9.01 -5.59
CA ARG A 119 2.72 -7.83 -4.80
C ARG A 119 2.37 -7.94 -3.32
N HIS A 120 1.41 -8.80 -2.99
CA HIS A 120 1.10 -9.22 -1.62
C HIS A 120 2.18 -10.12 -1.00
N ARG A 121 3.06 -10.74 -1.81
CA ARG A 121 4.17 -11.58 -1.33
C ARG A 121 5.41 -10.75 -1.03
N TYR A 122 5.26 -9.68 -0.27
CA TYR A 122 6.34 -8.75 0.07
C TYR A 122 7.05 -9.15 1.37
N LYS A 123 8.28 -8.67 1.54
CA LYS A 123 9.11 -8.86 2.74
C LYS A 123 9.66 -7.53 3.21
N PHE A 124 9.54 -7.30 4.51
CA PHE A 124 10.18 -6.21 5.24
C PHE A 124 11.55 -6.64 5.77
N ASN A 125 12.42 -5.67 5.98
CA ASN A 125 13.67 -5.91 6.71
C ASN A 125 13.42 -6.11 8.21
N ALA A 126 14.48 -6.35 8.99
CA ALA A 126 14.38 -6.57 10.43
C ALA A 126 13.82 -5.37 11.21
N GLN A 127 13.95 -4.16 10.65
CA GLN A 127 13.43 -2.92 11.23
C GLN A 127 11.99 -2.63 10.81
N GLY A 128 11.33 -3.51 10.05
CA GLY A 128 9.97 -3.26 9.56
C GLY A 128 9.90 -2.21 8.44
N GLN A 129 11.04 -1.85 7.83
CA GLN A 129 11.11 -0.87 6.75
C GLN A 129 10.86 -1.51 5.39
N GLY A 130 10.13 -0.80 4.54
CA GLY A 130 9.82 -1.24 3.18
C GLY A 130 8.51 -0.72 2.62
N CYS A 131 7.63 -0.10 3.42
CA CYS A 131 6.34 0.41 2.95
C CYS A 131 6.51 1.45 1.84
N ARG A 132 7.48 2.35 1.96
CA ARG A 132 7.78 3.38 0.95
C ARG A 132 8.17 2.79 -0.40
N TYR A 133 9.07 1.79 -0.40
CA TYR A 133 9.46 1.10 -1.63
C TYR A 133 8.28 0.37 -2.25
N TRP A 134 7.50 -0.35 -1.44
CA TRP A 134 6.35 -1.07 -1.93
C TRP A 134 5.31 -0.14 -2.57
N THR A 135 5.03 1.00 -1.92
CA THR A 135 4.10 2.03 -2.43
C THR A 135 4.60 2.64 -3.74
N ASP A 136 5.87 3.01 -3.85
CA ASP A 136 6.48 3.52 -5.10
C ASP A 136 6.40 2.49 -6.26
N ASP A 137 6.71 1.23 -5.98
CA ASP A 137 6.66 0.15 -6.97
C ASP A 137 5.22 -0.15 -7.43
N GLN A 138 4.23 -0.01 -6.54
CA GLN A 138 2.82 -0.17 -6.91
C GLN A 138 2.31 0.98 -7.78
N ILE A 139 2.72 2.22 -7.52
CA ILE A 139 2.42 3.36 -8.41
C ILE A 139 2.98 3.07 -9.82
N THR A 140 4.23 2.60 -9.90
CA THR A 140 4.84 2.20 -11.18
C THR A 140 4.05 1.08 -11.87
N LEU A 141 3.59 0.08 -11.11
CA LEU A 141 2.77 -1.01 -11.64
C LEU A 141 1.43 -0.51 -12.19
N PHE A 142 0.73 0.35 -11.44
CA PHE A 142 -0.57 0.89 -11.83
C PHE A 142 -0.48 1.81 -13.04
N GLN A 143 0.61 2.56 -13.18
CA GLN A 143 0.88 3.34 -14.38
C GLN A 143 1.05 2.42 -15.59
N LYS A 144 1.88 1.37 -15.47
CA LYS A 144 2.13 0.42 -16.57
C LYS A 144 0.89 -0.36 -16.99
N SER A 145 -0.06 -0.60 -16.07
CA SER A 145 -1.33 -1.25 -16.39
C SER A 145 -2.42 -0.28 -16.89
N GLY A 146 -2.14 1.03 -16.88
CA GLY A 146 -3.10 2.07 -17.26
C GLY A 146 -4.23 2.28 -16.25
N LEU A 147 -4.07 1.86 -14.99
CA LEU A 147 -5.04 2.14 -13.93
C LEU A 147 -4.94 3.58 -13.41
N ILE A 148 -3.75 4.18 -13.47
CA ILE A 148 -3.51 5.61 -13.24
C ILE A 148 -2.91 6.23 -14.49
N VAL A 149 -3.33 7.45 -14.82
CA VAL A 149 -3.18 7.97 -16.19
C VAL A 149 -2.44 9.30 -16.30
N ASN A 150 -2.37 10.10 -15.22
CA ASN A 150 -1.72 11.41 -15.26
C ASN A 150 -0.24 11.33 -14.84
N SER A 151 0.67 11.41 -15.82
CA SER A 151 2.12 11.30 -15.58
C SER A 151 2.70 12.35 -14.63
N SER A 152 2.15 13.57 -14.61
CA SER A 152 2.64 14.63 -13.71
C SER A 152 2.29 14.32 -12.25
N GLN A 153 1.06 13.87 -11.99
CA GLN A 153 0.61 13.47 -10.66
C GLN A 153 1.37 12.23 -10.15
N ILE A 154 1.66 11.30 -11.07
CA ILE A 154 2.46 10.11 -10.77
C ILE A 154 3.87 10.52 -10.36
N LEU A 155 4.52 11.40 -11.12
CA LEU A 155 5.85 11.90 -10.78
C LEU A 155 5.85 12.61 -9.43
N GLU A 156 4.86 13.47 -9.16
CA GLU A 156 4.72 14.14 -7.85
C GLU A 156 4.62 13.13 -6.71
N ALA A 157 3.78 12.09 -6.85
CA ALA A 157 3.58 11.09 -5.81
C ALA A 157 4.88 10.34 -5.49
N ARG A 158 5.64 9.97 -6.52
CA ARG A 158 6.92 9.27 -6.37
C ARG A 158 7.99 10.15 -5.72
N GLU A 159 8.06 11.43 -6.10
CA GLU A 159 8.97 12.39 -5.46
C GLU A 159 8.59 12.66 -3.99
N ALA A 160 7.30 12.68 -3.68
CA ALA A 160 6.81 12.82 -2.31
C ALA A 160 7.21 11.61 -1.44
N ILE A 161 7.10 10.38 -1.93
CA ILE A 161 7.50 9.16 -1.19
C ILE A 161 8.99 9.17 -0.80
N LEU A 162 9.82 9.80 -1.63
CA LEU A 162 11.25 9.93 -1.43
C LEU A 162 11.62 11.10 -0.49
N THR A 163 10.63 11.73 0.15
CA THR A 163 10.80 12.85 1.07
C THR A 163 10.30 12.48 2.47
N LYS A 164 11.07 12.85 3.51
CA LYS A 164 10.66 12.73 4.91
C LYS A 164 9.91 14.00 5.34
N TYR A 165 8.71 13.83 5.89
CA TYR A 165 7.87 14.90 6.39
C TYR A 165 7.81 14.91 7.92
N PRO A 166 7.79 16.08 8.58
CA PRO A 166 7.69 17.43 7.99
C PRO A 166 9.04 18.06 7.62
N SER A 167 10.16 17.37 7.80
CA SER A 167 11.50 17.96 7.61
C SER A 167 11.85 18.32 6.16
N LEU A 168 11.11 17.82 5.17
CA LEU A 168 11.33 18.01 3.73
C LEU A 168 12.73 17.60 3.25
N VAL A 169 13.30 16.58 3.91
CA VAL A 169 14.63 16.05 3.57
C VAL A 169 14.47 14.81 2.71
N ARG A 170 15.29 14.67 1.67
CA ARG A 170 15.35 13.46 0.84
C ARG A 170 15.66 12.26 1.73
N TYR A 171 14.88 11.19 1.60
CA TYR A 171 15.07 9.98 2.39
C TYR A 171 14.96 8.75 1.47
N PRO A 172 16.07 8.03 1.23
CA PRO A 172 16.10 6.95 0.24
C PRO A 172 15.15 5.80 0.60
N LEU A 173 14.79 5.02 -0.42
CA LEU A 173 13.99 3.81 -0.23
C LEU A 173 14.85 2.71 0.36
N VAL A 174 14.30 2.03 1.36
CA VAL A 174 14.78 0.70 1.73
C VAL A 174 14.13 -0.28 0.76
N ILE A 175 14.93 -0.82 -0.16
CA ILE A 175 14.46 -1.77 -1.18
C ILE A 175 14.03 -3.06 -0.48
N GLY A 176 12.77 -3.43 -0.65
CA GLY A 176 12.26 -4.72 -0.18
C GLY A 176 12.26 -5.80 -1.27
N ASN A 177 11.93 -7.01 -0.86
CA ASN A 177 11.94 -8.19 -1.74
C ASN A 177 10.58 -8.88 -1.79
N TYR A 178 10.29 -9.53 -2.92
CA TYR A 178 9.11 -10.37 -3.09
C TYR A 178 9.48 -11.87 -2.97
N TYR A 179 8.50 -12.76 -2.76
CA TYR A 179 8.72 -14.22 -2.63
C TYR A 179 7.73 -15.10 -3.37
#